data_AF-A0ABD5LXY7-F1
#
_entry.id   AF-A0ABD5LXY7-F1
#
_cell.length_a   1.000
_cell.length_b   1.000
_cell.length_c   1.000
_cell.angle_alpha   90.00
_cell.angle_beta   90.00
_cell.angle_gamma   90.00
#
_symmetry.space_group_name_H-M   'P 1'
#
loop_
_entity.id
_entity.type
_entity.pdbx_description
1 polymer ?
#
loop_
_entity_poly.entity_id
_entity_poly.type
_entity_poly.pdbx_seq_one_letter_code
_entity_poly.pdbx_strand_id
1 'polypeptide(L)'
;MKSPKIDRLNVLDTALSLLEKEGIEGLTMRKLADALHIKAASLYWHFDNKQTLIEGMADRIVSEVAVDFHYSQDWKADLKRLATELREAFYNIVMVLEFLPEPM
;
A
#
# COMPACT_ATOMS: atom_id res chain seq x y z
N MET A 1 -5.72 -11.82 -29.03
CA MET A 1 -5.97 -10.81 -27.98
C MET A 1 -4.70 -10.64 -27.17
N LYS A 2 -4.09 -9.44 -27.16
CA LYS A 2 -2.94 -9.16 -26.30
C LYS A 2 -3.47 -9.00 -24.87
N SER A 3 -2.98 -9.81 -23.94
CA SER A 3 -3.29 -9.63 -22.51
C SER A 3 -2.91 -8.21 -22.12
N PRO A 4 -3.81 -7.43 -21.47
CA PRO A 4 -3.43 -6.13 -20.94
C PRO A 4 -2.23 -6.32 -20.02
N LYS A 5 -1.18 -5.54 -20.25
CA LYS A 5 0.02 -5.56 -19.39
C LYS A 5 -0.45 -5.07 -18.02
N ILE A 6 -0.51 -5.98 -17.05
CA ILE A 6 -0.88 -5.63 -15.69
C ILE A 6 0.22 -4.74 -15.13
N ASP A 7 -0.18 -3.53 -14.74
CA ASP A 7 0.70 -2.61 -14.03
C ASP A 7 0.67 -2.95 -12.55
N ARG A 8 1.84 -3.30 -12.00
CA ARG A 8 2.00 -3.67 -10.59
C ARG A 8 1.52 -2.54 -9.68
N LEU A 9 1.73 -1.27 -10.04
CA LEU A 9 1.27 -0.13 -9.25
C LEU A 9 -0.25 -0.06 -9.20
N ASN A 10 -0.92 -0.21 -10.34
CA ASN A 10 -2.38 -0.24 -10.41
C ASN A 10 -2.99 -1.39 -9.57
N VAL A 11 -2.33 -2.55 -9.52
CA VAL A 11 -2.76 -3.65 -8.64
C VAL A 11 -2.68 -3.26 -7.17
N LEU A 12 -1.58 -2.64 -6.75
CA LEU A 12 -1.34 -2.22 -5.37
C LEU A 12 -2.32 -1.12 -4.95
N ASP A 13 -2.54 -0.11 -5.80
CA ASP A 13 -3.47 0.99 -5.53
C ASP A 13 -4.93 0.48 -5.43
N THR A 14 -5.30 -0.50 -6.27
CA THR A 14 -6.63 -1.14 -6.19
C THR A 14 -6.75 -2.01 -4.93
N ALA A 15 -5.70 -2.72 -4.54
CA ALA A 15 -5.68 -3.51 -3.33
C ALA A 15 -5.82 -2.64 -2.08
N LEU A 16 -5.13 -1.49 -2.03
CA LEU A 16 -5.28 -0.49 -0.97
C LEU A 16 -6.71 0.05 -0.89
N SER A 17 -7.31 0.37 -2.05
CA SER A 17 -8.70 0.82 -2.12
C SER A 17 -9.71 -0.23 -1.62
N LEU A 18 -9.45 -1.51 -1.84
CA LEU A 18 -10.27 -2.61 -1.31
C LEU A 18 -10.06 -2.78 0.20
N LEU A 19 -8.81 -2.65 0.67
CA LEU A 19 -8.46 -2.69 2.08
C LEU A 19 -9.25 -1.62 2.84
N GLU A 20 -9.28 -0.38 2.32
CA GLU A 20 -9.98 0.77 2.92
C GLU A 20 -11.50 0.55 3.02
N LYS A 21 -12.09 -0.09 2.01
CA LYS A 21 -13.55 -0.28 1.93
C LYS A 21 -14.05 -1.50 2.70
N GLU A 22 -13.25 -2.56 2.75
CA GLU A 22 -13.72 -3.89 3.19
C GLU A 22 -12.84 -4.50 4.30
N GLY A 23 -11.80 -3.80 4.74
CA GLY A 23 -10.84 -4.30 5.71
C GLY A 23 -9.98 -5.45 5.17
N ILE A 24 -9.07 -5.94 6.02
CA ILE A 24 -8.11 -6.99 5.64
C ILE A 24 -8.78 -8.31 5.30
N GLU A 25 -9.90 -8.64 5.95
CA GLU A 25 -10.69 -9.84 5.67
C GLU A 25 -11.40 -9.74 4.30
N GLY A 26 -11.82 -8.54 3.92
CA GLY A 26 -12.41 -8.25 2.61
C GLY A 26 -11.42 -8.35 1.46
N LEU A 27 -10.13 -8.09 1.71
CA LEU A 27 -9.08 -8.19 0.70
C LEU A 27 -8.79 -9.66 0.35
N THR A 28 -9.26 -10.11 -0.82
CA THR A 28 -8.95 -11.44 -1.36
C THR A 28 -8.43 -11.33 -2.79
N MET A 29 -7.59 -12.29 -3.21
CA MET A 29 -7.04 -12.33 -4.58
C MET A 29 -8.15 -12.36 -5.64
N ARG A 30 -9.28 -13.00 -5.35
CA ARG A 30 -10.43 -13.06 -6.26
C ARG A 30 -11.12 -11.70 -6.39
N LYS A 31 -11.47 -11.06 -5.27
CA LYS A 31 -12.09 -9.73 -5.30
C LYS A 31 -11.20 -8.68 -5.96
N LEU A 32 -9.88 -8.76 -5.73
CA LEU A 32 -8.90 -7.90 -6.41
C LEU A 32 -8.90 -8.13 -7.93
N ALA A 33 -8.90 -9.39 -8.37
CA ALA A 33 -8.97 -9.72 -9.80
C ALA A 33 -10.28 -9.23 -10.43
N ASP A 34 -11.40 -9.39 -9.73
CA ASP A 34 -12.72 -8.92 -10.16
C ASP A 34 -12.76 -7.39 -10.29
N ALA A 35 -12.21 -6.67 -9.31
CA ALA A 35 -12.11 -5.21 -9.31
C ALA A 35 -11.21 -4.67 -10.45
N LEU A 36 -10.19 -5.43 -10.83
CA LEU A 36 -9.29 -5.12 -11.94
C LEU A 36 -9.79 -5.63 -13.30
N HIS A 37 -10.92 -6.34 -13.34
CA HIS A 37 -11.46 -6.99 -14.53
C HIS A 37 -10.46 -7.95 -15.22
N ILE A 38 -9.68 -8.68 -14.44
CA ILE A 38 -8.69 -9.67 -14.91
C ILE A 38 -8.95 -11.05 -14.31
N LYS A 39 -8.22 -12.07 -14.80
CA LYS A 39 -8.23 -13.40 -14.19
C LYS A 39 -7.34 -13.40 -12.95
N ALA A 40 -7.75 -14.08 -11.88
CA ALA A 40 -6.94 -14.24 -10.67
C ALA A 40 -5.55 -14.84 -10.97
N ALA A 41 -5.45 -15.77 -11.92
CA ALA A 41 -4.19 -16.33 -12.40
C ALA A 41 -3.18 -15.25 -12.84
N SER A 42 -3.65 -14.10 -13.34
CA SER A 42 -2.81 -13.00 -13.76
C SER A 42 -2.15 -12.25 -12.60
N LEU A 43 -2.79 -12.22 -11.42
CA LEU A 43 -2.20 -11.64 -10.20
C LEU A 43 -1.05 -12.48 -9.66
N TYR A 44 -1.15 -13.81 -9.78
CA TYR A 44 -0.11 -14.73 -9.30
C TYR A 44 1.22 -14.63 -10.05
N TRP A 45 1.26 -13.95 -11.20
CA TRP A 45 2.53 -13.61 -11.86
C TRP A 45 3.28 -12.45 -11.20
N HIS A 46 2.58 -11.65 -10.40
CA HIS A 46 3.13 -10.47 -9.73
C HIS A 46 3.26 -10.67 -8.21
N PHE A 47 2.42 -11.54 -7.63
CA PHE A 47 2.32 -11.79 -6.20
C PHE A 47 2.07 -13.28 -5.96
N ASP A 48 3.03 -13.98 -5.34
CA ASP A 48 2.93 -15.43 -5.10
C ASP A 48 1.73 -15.80 -4.23
N ASN A 49 1.32 -14.89 -3.33
CA ASN A 49 0.20 -15.08 -2.41
C ASN A 49 -0.29 -13.74 -1.82
N LYS A 50 -1.35 -13.78 -1.00
CA LYS A 50 -1.91 -12.60 -0.31
C LYS A 50 -0.88 -11.88 0.56
N GLN A 51 0.06 -12.60 1.18
CA GLN A 51 1.10 -12.00 2.01
C GLN A 51 2.06 -11.14 1.18
N THR A 52 2.54 -11.64 0.03
CA THR A 52 3.40 -10.86 -0.88
C THR A 52 2.70 -9.62 -1.46
N LEU A 53 1.37 -9.67 -1.61
CA LEU A 53 0.56 -8.51 -1.97
C LEU A 53 0.57 -7.47 -0.84
N ILE A 54 0.35 -7.89 0.41
CA ILE A 54 0.35 -7.01 1.58
C ILE A 54 1.73 -6.35 1.78
N GLU A 55 2.82 -7.10 1.58
CA GLU A 55 4.18 -6.57 1.61
C GLU A 55 4.37 -5.50 0.52
N GLY A 56 3.95 -5.79 -0.71
CA GLY A 56 4.00 -4.80 -1.79
C GLY A 56 3.13 -3.57 -1.54
N MET A 57 2.01 -3.72 -0.83
CA MET A 57 1.17 -2.60 -0.42
C MET A 57 1.89 -1.73 0.61
N ALA A 58 2.56 -2.33 1.60
CA ALA A 58 3.37 -1.60 2.57
C ALA A 58 4.50 -0.82 1.87
N ASP A 59 5.22 -1.47 0.94
CA ASP A 59 6.26 -0.81 0.13
C ASP A 59 5.68 0.38 -0.67
N ARG A 60 4.52 0.19 -1.29
CA ARG A 60 3.83 1.23 -2.06
C ARG A 60 3.51 2.46 -1.23
N ILE A 61 3.10 2.28 0.02
CA ILE A 61 2.71 3.39 0.90
C ILE A 61 3.93 4.19 1.33
N VAL A 62 5.02 3.53 1.70
CA VAL A 62 6.25 4.22 2.11
C VAL A 62 7.04 4.77 0.92
N SER A 63 6.76 4.33 -0.30
CA SER A 63 7.49 4.77 -1.50
C SER A 63 7.36 6.25 -1.82
N GLU A 64 6.34 6.94 -1.30
CA GLU A 64 6.14 8.39 -1.48
C GLU A 64 6.83 9.22 -0.38
N VAL A 65 7.31 8.56 0.69
CA VAL A 65 7.99 9.25 1.78
C VAL A 65 9.35 9.73 1.30
N ALA A 66 9.66 11.00 1.57
CA ALA A 66 10.94 11.63 1.28
C ALA A 66 11.35 11.66 -0.20
N VAL A 67 10.43 11.44 -1.14
CA VAL A 67 10.73 11.45 -2.60
C VAL A 67 11.34 12.78 -3.04
N ASP A 68 10.85 13.90 -2.49
CA ASP A 68 11.36 15.25 -2.77
C ASP A 68 12.08 15.87 -1.55
N PHE A 69 12.78 15.04 -0.77
CA PHE A 69 13.40 15.51 0.47
C PHE A 69 14.69 16.31 0.22
N HIS A 70 14.66 17.58 0.63
CA HIS A 70 15.82 18.48 0.52
C HIS A 70 16.38 18.80 1.91
N TYR A 71 17.66 18.46 2.13
CA TYR A 71 18.35 18.74 3.39
C TYR A 71 18.43 20.25 3.66
N SER A 72 17.83 20.71 4.76
CA SER A 72 17.67 22.13 5.08
C SER A 72 18.82 22.72 5.89
N GLN A 73 19.89 21.95 6.12
CA GLN A 73 21.00 22.29 7.03
C GLN A 73 20.61 22.35 8.52
N ASP A 74 19.34 22.07 8.86
CA ASP A 74 18.87 21.80 10.21
C ASP A 74 18.41 20.34 10.31
N TRP A 75 19.32 19.50 10.81
CA TRP A 75 19.07 18.05 10.92
C TRP A 75 17.89 17.71 11.84
N LYS A 76 17.54 18.56 12.82
CA LYS A 76 16.40 18.32 13.71
C LYS A 76 15.08 18.60 12.99
N ALA A 77 15.03 19.69 12.24
CA ALA A 77 13.87 20.02 11.41
C ALA A 77 13.65 18.96 10.32
N ASP A 78 14.73 18.52 9.69
CA ASP A 78 14.73 17.47 8.67
C ASP A 78 14.25 16.12 9.22
N LEU A 79 14.76 15.69 10.38
CA LEU A 79 14.30 14.48 11.05
C LEU A 79 12.82 14.55 11.43
N LYS A 80 12.36 15.72 11.91
CA LYS A 80 10.94 15.94 12.23
C LYS A 80 10.06 15.83 10.98
N ARG A 81 10.49 16.40 9.85
CA ARG A 81 9.77 16.32 8.58
C ARG A 81 9.65 14.87 8.09
N LEU A 82 10.75 14.11 8.10
CA LEU A 82 10.74 12.67 7.78
C LEU A 82 9.79 11.90 8.69
N ALA A 83 9.86 12.14 10.00
CA ALA A 83 8.98 11.47 10.96
C ALA A 83 7.51 11.82 10.72
N THR A 84 7.19 13.06 10.33
CA THR A 84 5.84 13.46 9.95
C THR A 84 5.39 12.78 8.66
N GLU A 85 6.20 12.77 7.60
CA GLU A 85 5.85 12.09 6.34
C GLU A 85 5.65 10.58 6.54
N LEU A 86 6.54 9.92 7.29
CA LEU A 86 6.38 8.52 7.69
C LEU A 86 5.09 8.31 8.48
N ARG A 87 4.82 9.19 9.46
CA ARG A 87 3.61 9.12 10.27
C ARG A 87 2.36 9.21 9.39
N GLU A 88 2.28 10.18 8.48
CA GLU A 88 1.14 10.33 7.56
C GLU A 88 0.99 9.10 6.65
N ALA A 89 2.09 8.56 6.12
CA ALA A 89 2.06 7.32 5.35
C ALA A 89 1.48 6.16 6.18
N PHE A 90 1.86 6.05 7.46
CA PHE A 90 1.29 5.05 8.37
C PHE A 90 -0.15 5.36 8.82
N TYR A 91 -0.59 6.61 8.95
CA TYR A 91 -1.99 6.92 9.24
C TYR A 91 -2.92 6.47 8.12
N ASN A 92 -2.48 6.62 6.87
CA ASN A 92 -3.16 6.07 5.70
C ASN A 92 -3.22 4.52 5.71
N ILE A 93 -2.33 3.85 6.48
CA ILE A 93 -2.35 2.39 6.72
C ILE A 93 -3.25 2.01 7.91
N VAL A 94 -3.14 2.73 9.04
CA VAL A 94 -3.65 2.29 10.35
C VAL A 94 -5.17 2.43 10.46
N MET A 95 -5.81 3.37 9.74
CA MET A 95 -7.27 3.38 9.63
C MET A 95 -7.81 2.18 8.84
N VAL A 96 -6.96 1.51 8.07
CA VAL A 96 -7.33 0.43 7.15
C VAL A 96 -7.12 -0.96 7.77
N LEU A 97 -6.35 -1.05 8.86
CA LEU A 97 -6.06 -2.30 9.57
C LEU A 97 -6.83 -2.49 10.89
N GLU A 98 -7.41 -1.43 11.47
CA GLU A 98 -8.08 -1.37 12.79
C GLU A 98 -7.22 -1.87 14.00
N PHE A 99 -7.38 -1.22 15.16
CA PHE A 99 -6.75 -1.53 16.46
C PHE A 99 -5.23 -1.25 16.64
N LEU A 100 -4.91 -0.07 17.19
CA LEU A 100 -3.82 0.04 18.17
C LEU A 100 -4.44 0.30 19.55
N PRO A 101 -4.05 -0.41 20.63
CA PRO A 101 -4.43 -0.02 21.98
C PRO A 101 -3.79 1.35 22.29
N GLU A 102 -4.56 2.23 22.94
CA GLU A 102 -4.05 3.51 23.45
C GLU A 102 -2.77 3.30 24.26
N PRO A 103 -1.73 4.14 24.10
CA PRO A 103 -0.52 4.01 24.87
C PRO A 103 -0.86 4.22 26.36
N MET A 104 -0.47 3.23 27.17
CA MET A 104 -0.63 3.23 28.63
C MET A 104 0.26 4.29 29.30
#